data_AF-T0Z7Z4-F1
#
_entry.id   AF-T0Z7Z4-F1
#
_cell.length_a   1.000
_cell.length_b   1.000
_cell.length_c   1.000
_cell.angle_alpha   90.00
_cell.angle_beta   90.00
_cell.angle_gamma   90.00
#
_symmetry.space_group_name_H-M   'P 1'
#
loop_
_entity.id
_entity.type
_entity.pdbx_description
1 polymer ?
#
loop_
_entity_poly.entity_id
_entity_poly.type
_entity_poly.pdbx_seq_one_letter_code
_entity_poly.pdbx_strand_id
1 'polypeptide(L)'
;MRENESAPPETALGVLVKLTAHLNESTELEPMLRGALGTLCRMLGERTGWITLGEEHGEPQLIVGVNLPPALEAQGRSALRWGPCRCQRAGTRDESGFSPCERLEMVSGENGGLLYHASTPLRV
;
A
#
# COMPACT_ATOMS: atom_id res chain seq x y z
N MET A 1 -35.83 -7.31 -7.84
CA MET A 1 -34.40 -7.64 -7.71
C MET A 1 -33.70 -7.02 -8.90
N ARG A 2 -32.87 -5.99 -8.70
CA ARG A 2 -32.01 -5.48 -9.77
C ARG A 2 -30.73 -6.29 -9.73
N GLU A 3 -30.43 -6.92 -10.85
CA GLU A 3 -29.23 -7.71 -11.04
C GLU A 3 -28.01 -6.79 -10.87
N ASN A 4 -27.13 -7.19 -9.96
CA ASN A 4 -25.85 -6.53 -9.75
C ASN A 4 -24.94 -6.96 -10.90
N GLU A 5 -25.01 -6.23 -12.01
CA GLU A 5 -24.05 -6.35 -13.11
C GLU A 5 -22.66 -5.94 -12.56
N SER A 6 -21.89 -6.93 -12.13
CA SER A 6 -20.47 -6.73 -11.89
C SER A 6 -19.82 -6.39 -13.22
N ALA A 7 -19.21 -5.22 -13.31
CA ALA A 7 -18.41 -4.82 -14.46
C ALA A 7 -17.45 -5.95 -14.89
N PRO A 8 -17.21 -6.14 -16.19
CA PRO A 8 -16.31 -7.19 -16.67
C PRO A 8 -14.92 -7.04 -16.02
N PRO A 9 -14.23 -8.16 -15.74
CA PRO A 9 -12.91 -8.11 -15.11
C PRO A 9 -11.96 -7.31 -16.00
N GLU A 10 -11.38 -6.27 -15.43
CA GLU A 10 -10.49 -5.37 -16.13
C GLU A 10 -9.20 -6.11 -16.53
N THR A 11 -8.78 -6.00 -17.79
CA THR A 11 -7.56 -6.66 -18.26
C THR A 11 -6.33 -6.01 -17.62
N ALA A 12 -5.26 -6.78 -17.39
CA ALA A 12 -4.01 -6.24 -16.84
C ALA A 12 -3.49 -5.02 -17.63
N LEU A 13 -3.61 -5.07 -18.97
CA LEU A 13 -3.28 -3.94 -19.84
C LEU A 13 -4.19 -2.73 -19.62
N GLY A 14 -5.50 -2.94 -19.49
CA GLY A 14 -6.45 -1.86 -19.22
C GLY A 14 -6.12 -1.11 -17.93
N VAL A 15 -5.70 -1.84 -16.90
CA VAL A 15 -5.33 -1.18 -15.65
C VAL A 15 -3.98 -0.48 -15.72
N LEU A 16 -2.98 -1.04 -16.41
CA LEU A 16 -1.72 -0.33 -16.66
C LEU A 16 -1.98 0.98 -17.41
N VAL A 17 -2.87 0.97 -18.40
CA VAL A 17 -3.27 2.19 -19.11
C VAL A 17 -3.91 3.19 -18.14
N LYS A 18 -4.86 2.78 -17.29
CA LYS A 18 -5.47 3.67 -16.30
C LYS A 18 -4.47 4.22 -15.29
N LEU A 19 -3.53 3.39 -14.81
CA LEU A 19 -2.45 3.83 -13.93
C LEU A 19 -1.60 4.89 -14.63
N THR A 20 -1.16 4.64 -15.87
CA THR A 20 -0.36 5.63 -16.61
C THR A 20 -1.11 6.92 -16.89
N ALA A 21 -2.40 6.87 -17.22
CA ALA A 21 -3.23 8.05 -17.41
C ALA A 21 -3.34 8.87 -16.11
N HIS A 22 -3.66 8.21 -14.99
CA HIS A 22 -3.74 8.84 -13.67
C HIS A 22 -2.42 9.50 -13.25
N LEU A 23 -1.30 8.82 -13.50
CA LEU A 23 0.04 9.36 -13.21
C LEU A 23 0.36 10.59 -14.09
N ASN A 24 -0.01 10.55 -15.38
CA ASN A 24 0.29 11.64 -16.33
C ASN A 24 -0.55 12.91 -16.10
N GLU A 25 -1.76 12.77 -15.55
CA GLU A 25 -2.68 13.90 -15.30
C GLU A 25 -2.46 14.56 -13.93
N SER A 26 -1.77 13.88 -13.01
CA SER A 26 -1.58 14.37 -11.64
C SER A 26 -0.48 15.43 -11.55
N THR A 27 -0.79 16.56 -10.93
CA THR A 27 0.18 17.67 -10.70
C THR A 27 0.81 17.65 -9.32
N GLU A 28 0.28 16.85 -8.39
CA GLU A 28 0.73 16.75 -7.00
C GLU A 28 1.05 15.31 -6.61
N LEU A 29 2.12 15.11 -5.84
CA LEU A 29 2.67 13.79 -5.50
C LEU A 29 1.71 12.93 -4.67
N GLU A 30 1.11 13.48 -3.61
CA GLU A 30 0.25 12.68 -2.73
C GLU A 30 -1.04 12.22 -3.44
N PRO A 31 -1.81 13.09 -4.15
CA PRO A 31 -2.97 12.65 -4.93
C PRO A 31 -2.61 11.64 -6.01
N MET A 32 -1.47 11.82 -6.67
CA MET A 32 -0.96 10.87 -7.67
C MET A 32 -0.76 9.48 -7.06
N LEU A 33 0.03 9.39 -6.00
CA LEU A 33 0.35 8.12 -5.35
C LEU A 33 -0.88 7.46 -4.71
N ARG A 34 -1.81 8.25 -4.17
CA ARG A 34 -3.06 7.74 -3.58
C ARG A 34 -3.94 7.06 -4.63
N GLY A 35 -4.11 7.67 -5.80
CA GLY A 35 -4.91 7.09 -6.88
C GLY A 35 -4.25 5.86 -7.52
N ALA A 36 -2.93 5.89 -7.69
CA ALA A 36 -2.16 4.73 -8.15
C ALA A 36 -2.28 3.56 -7.17
N LEU A 37 -2.02 3.79 -5.88
CA LEU A 37 -2.14 2.79 -4.82
C LEU A 37 -3.56 2.21 -4.73
N GLY A 38 -4.58 3.07 -4.77
CA GLY A 38 -5.98 2.61 -4.73
C GLY A 38 -6.36 1.75 -5.94
N THR A 39 -5.79 2.04 -7.11
CA THR A 39 -5.99 1.21 -8.31
C THR A 39 -5.29 -0.14 -8.16
N LEU A 40 -4.05 -0.16 -7.65
CA LEU A 40 -3.31 -1.40 -7.38
C LEU A 40 -4.00 -2.29 -6.35
N CYS A 41 -4.47 -1.73 -5.23
CA CYS A 41 -5.20 -2.49 -4.20
C CYS A 41 -6.43 -3.19 -4.81
N ARG A 42 -7.23 -2.47 -5.62
CA ARG A 42 -8.40 -3.05 -6.30
C ARG A 42 -8.02 -4.20 -7.24
N MET A 43 -6.91 -4.08 -7.97
CA MET A 43 -6.45 -5.14 -8.89
C MET A 43 -6.02 -6.41 -8.16
N LEU A 44 -5.23 -6.25 -7.10
CA LEU A 44 -4.63 -7.36 -6.38
C LEU A 44 -5.64 -8.08 -5.49
N GLY A 45 -6.89 -7.60 -5.43
CA GLY A 45 -7.88 -8.06 -4.47
C GLY A 45 -7.55 -7.67 -3.03
N GLU A 46 -6.56 -6.79 -2.85
CA GLU A 46 -6.07 -6.37 -1.56
C GLU A 46 -6.91 -5.23 -1.02
N ARG A 47 -7.25 -5.32 0.27
CA ARG A 47 -8.17 -4.38 0.90
C ARG A 47 -7.48 -3.10 1.35
N THR A 48 -6.17 -3.13 1.57
CA THR A 48 -5.39 -2.05 2.19
C THR A 48 -4.01 -1.92 1.58
N GLY A 49 -3.41 -0.74 1.68
CA GLY A 49 -2.02 -0.53 1.25
C GLY A 49 -1.45 0.81 1.73
N TRP A 50 -0.14 0.94 1.71
CA TRP A 50 0.56 2.17 2.03
C TRP A 50 1.87 2.32 1.25
N ILE A 51 2.30 3.58 1.05
CA ILE A 51 3.59 3.93 0.46
C ILE A 51 4.38 4.75 1.47
N THR A 52 5.59 4.28 1.77
CA THR A 52 6.57 4.99 2.59
C THR A 52 7.77 5.38 1.74
N LEU A 53 8.23 6.62 1.85
CA LEU A 53 9.54 7.03 1.34
C LEU A 53 10.60 6.65 2.37
N GLY A 54 11.63 5.94 1.91
CA GLY A 54 12.84 5.74 2.69
C GLY A 54 13.70 6.98 2.63
N GLU A 55 14.24 7.41 3.76
CA GLU A 55 15.26 8.45 3.85
C GLU A 55 16.60 7.76 4.12
N GLU A 56 17.71 8.21 3.49
CA GLU A 56 19.04 7.65 3.74
C GLU A 56 19.43 7.77 5.22
N HIS A 57 18.99 8.84 5.88
CA HIS A 57 19.26 9.14 7.27
C HIS A 57 17.98 9.65 7.95
N GLY A 58 17.01 8.76 8.18
CA GLY A 58 15.77 9.14 8.86
C GLY A 58 14.76 8.02 9.03
N GLU A 59 13.69 8.33 9.76
CA GLU A 59 12.52 7.47 9.81
C GLU A 59 11.79 7.50 8.46
N PRO A 60 11.28 6.35 7.99
CA PRO A 60 10.52 6.30 6.75
C PRO A 60 9.27 7.19 6.86
N GLN A 61 9.07 8.03 5.84
CA GLN A 61 7.92 8.92 5.80
C GLN A 61 6.74 8.24 5.13
N LEU A 62 5.63 8.09 5.85
CA LEU A 62 4.37 7.67 5.25
C LEU A 62 3.84 8.80 4.35
N ILE A 63 3.70 8.53 3.05
CA ILE A 63 3.15 9.50 2.09
C ILE A 63 1.67 9.25 1.87
N VAL A 64 1.29 8.00 1.61
CA VAL A 64 -0.12 7.63 1.41
C VAL A 64 -0.47 6.32 2.10
N GLY A 65 -1.68 6.26 2.63
CA GLY A 65 -2.35 5.04 3.07
C GLY A 65 -3.75 4.99 2.46
N VAL A 66 -4.16 3.81 2.03
CA VAL A 66 -5.49 3.54 1.45
C VAL A 66 -6.13 2.41 2.24
N ASN A 67 -7.37 2.64 2.70
CA ASN A 67 -8.17 1.66 3.44
C ASN A 67 -7.43 1.01 4.61
N LEU A 68 -6.66 1.80 5.35
CA LEU A 68 -5.90 1.31 6.50
C LEU A 68 -6.87 0.78 7.58
N PRO A 69 -6.60 -0.39 8.18
CA PRO A 69 -7.39 -0.88 9.31
C PRO A 69 -7.27 0.08 10.51
N PRO A 70 -8.25 0.08 11.44
CA PRO A 70 -8.28 1.05 12.52
C PRO A 70 -7.00 1.13 13.36
N ALA A 71 -6.35 -0.01 13.61
CA ALA A 71 -5.09 -0.03 14.36
C ALA A 71 -3.92 0.68 13.64
N LEU A 72 -3.96 0.76 12.30
CA LEU A 72 -2.96 1.50 11.51
C LEU A 72 -3.34 2.97 11.27
N GLU A 73 -4.63 3.32 11.30
CA GLU A 73 -5.08 4.73 11.29
C GLU A 73 -4.93 5.42 12.65
N ALA A 74 -4.87 4.64 13.73
CA ALA A 74 -4.78 5.17 15.09
C ALA A 74 -3.56 6.07 15.30
N GLN A 75 -3.69 6.99 16.28
CA GLN A 75 -2.59 7.83 16.77
C GLN A 75 -1.84 8.59 15.66
N GLY A 76 -2.56 9.09 14.64
CA GLY A 76 -1.93 9.80 13.53
C GLY A 76 -1.00 8.91 12.69
N ARG A 77 -1.35 7.62 12.57
CA ARG A 77 -0.62 6.60 11.81
C ARG A 77 0.80 6.35 12.34
N SER A 78 1.01 6.52 13.65
CA SER A 78 2.33 6.35 14.28
C SER A 78 2.97 5.00 13.95
N ALA A 79 2.17 3.93 13.87
CA ALA A 79 2.62 2.59 13.51
C ALA A 79 3.30 2.51 12.13
N LEU A 80 3.00 3.43 11.20
CA LEU A 80 3.55 3.46 9.84
C LEU A 80 4.70 4.46 9.69
N ARG A 81 5.07 5.19 10.76
CA ARG A 81 5.99 6.35 10.71
C ARG A 81 7.32 6.13 11.43
N TRP A 82 7.60 4.92 11.89
CA TRP A 82 8.88 4.53 12.47
C TRP A 82 9.54 3.48 11.58
N GLY A 83 10.86 3.31 11.65
CA GLY A 83 11.53 2.25 10.92
C GLY A 83 13.06 2.30 11.06
N PRO A 84 13.77 1.42 10.32
CA PRO A 84 13.22 0.48 9.35
C PRO A 84 12.47 -0.67 10.05
N CYS A 85 11.31 -1.08 9.54
CA CYS A 85 10.63 -2.31 9.96
C CYS A 85 11.41 -3.54 9.49
N ARG A 86 11.22 -4.69 10.15
CA ARG A 86 11.82 -5.96 9.74
C ARG A 86 11.72 -6.25 8.23
N CYS A 87 10.56 -5.99 7.60
CA CYS A 87 10.37 -6.16 6.15
C CYS A 87 11.27 -5.24 5.31
N GLN A 88 11.55 -4.02 5.79
CA GLN A 88 12.42 -3.05 5.12
C GLN A 88 13.89 -3.43 5.30
N ARG A 89 14.29 -3.88 6.50
CA ARG A 89 15.66 -4.35 6.78
C ARG A 89 16.03 -5.59 5.97
N ALA A 90 15.07 -6.49 5.77
CA ALA A 90 15.29 -7.73 5.04
C ALA A 90 15.48 -7.52 3.53
N GLY A 91 15.02 -6.39 2.98
CA GLY A 91 14.81 -6.22 1.54
C GLY A 91 13.74 -7.19 1.01
N THR A 92 13.42 -7.10 -0.29
CA THR A 92 12.62 -8.14 -0.97
C THR A 92 13.43 -9.42 -0.99
N ARG A 93 13.17 -10.28 -0.01
CA ARG A 93 13.96 -11.48 0.27
C ARG A 93 13.55 -12.67 -0.59
N ASP A 94 12.37 -12.61 -1.21
CA ASP A 94 11.83 -13.61 -2.12
C ASP A 94 11.15 -12.95 -3.34
N GLU A 95 10.83 -13.75 -4.35
CA GLU A 95 10.18 -13.29 -5.59
C GLU A 95 8.73 -12.85 -5.37
N SER A 96 8.12 -13.28 -4.25
CA SER A 96 6.72 -13.00 -3.91
C SER A 96 6.52 -11.66 -3.20
N GLY A 97 7.57 -11.15 -2.54
CA GLY A 97 7.56 -9.93 -1.74
C GLY A 97 6.89 -10.08 -0.37
N PHE A 98 6.39 -11.26 0.02
CA PHE A 98 5.66 -11.48 1.27
C PHE A 98 6.60 -11.68 2.46
N SER A 99 6.36 -10.94 3.55
CA SER A 99 7.11 -11.13 4.80
C SER A 99 6.28 -10.81 6.05
N PRO A 100 6.58 -11.45 7.20
CA PRO A 100 6.03 -11.04 8.50
C PRO A 100 6.38 -9.58 8.80
N CYS A 101 5.39 -8.81 9.26
CA CYS A 101 5.56 -7.37 9.48
C CYS A 101 5.55 -7.02 10.96
N GLU A 102 6.68 -6.51 11.44
CA GLU A 102 6.84 -6.01 12.82
C GLU A 102 5.84 -4.90 13.17
N ARG A 103 5.48 -4.03 12.21
CA ARG A 103 4.42 -3.02 12.41
C ARG A 103 3.07 -3.64 12.70
N LEU A 104 2.69 -4.66 11.93
CA LEU A 104 1.40 -5.32 12.07
C LEU A 104 1.31 -6.15 13.36
N GLU A 105 2.44 -6.69 13.81
CA GLU A 105 2.55 -7.43 15.07
C GLU A 105 2.45 -6.51 16.31
N MET A 106 2.98 -5.28 16.23
CA MET A 106 3.05 -4.38 17.39
C MET A 106 1.83 -3.49 17.57
N VAL A 107 0.97 -3.36 16.56
CA VAL A 107 -0.24 -2.56 16.72
C VAL A 107 -1.23 -3.25 17.65
N SER A 108 -1.78 -2.47 18.58
CA SER A 108 -2.88 -2.90 19.44
C SER A 108 -4.21 -2.55 18.78
N GLY A 109 -5.16 -3.49 18.81
CA GLY A 109 -6.52 -3.29 18.27
C GLY A 109 -6.74 -4.00 16.94
N GLU A 110 -7.78 -3.58 16.21
CA GLU A 110 -8.19 -4.22 14.97
C GLU A 110 -7.23 -3.87 13.81
N ASN A 111 -6.38 -4.82 13.44
CA ASN A 111 -5.47 -4.71 12.30
C ASN A 111 -5.99 -5.44 11.05
N GLY A 112 -7.26 -5.84 11.03
CA GLY A 112 -7.86 -6.60 9.92
C GLY A 112 -7.38 -8.06 9.80
N GLY A 113 -6.73 -8.60 10.83
CA GLY A 113 -6.12 -9.94 10.80
C GLY A 113 -4.80 -9.98 10.00
N LEU A 114 -4.24 -8.82 9.67
CA LEU A 114 -3.02 -8.72 8.88
C LEU A 114 -1.81 -9.03 9.75
N LEU A 115 -1.01 -10.00 9.33
CA LEU A 115 0.29 -10.35 9.94
C LEU A 115 1.44 -10.28 8.94
N TYR A 116 1.10 -10.35 7.65
CA TYR A 116 2.02 -10.35 6.53
C TYR A 116 1.63 -9.22 5.59
N HIS A 117 2.61 -8.76 4.82
CA HIS A 117 2.34 -7.89 3.68
C HIS A 117 3.35 -8.17 2.57
N ALA A 118 2.91 -7.94 1.34
CA ALA A 118 3.80 -7.91 0.18
C ALA A 118 4.40 -6.51 0.05
N SER A 119 5.70 -6.42 -0.23
CA SER A 119 6.39 -5.14 -0.44
C SER A 119 7.20 -5.17 -1.73
N THR A 120 7.18 -4.07 -2.47
CA THR A 120 8.02 -3.84 -3.65
C THR A 120 8.76 -2.52 -3.49
N PRO A 121 10.11 -2.52 -3.49
CA PRO A 121 10.87 -1.28 -3.46
C PRO A 121 10.74 -0.59 -4.82
N LEU A 122 10.29 0.66 -4.80
CA LEU A 122 10.33 1.52 -5.98
C LEU A 122 11.71 2.17 -6.03
N ARG A 123 12.46 1.94 -7.12
CA ARG A 123 13.74 2.61 -7.39
C ARG A 123 13.53 3.52 -8.59
N VAL A 124 14.03 4.75 -8.48
CA VAL A 124 14.21 5.68 -9.60
C VAL A 124 15.65 5.62 -10.08
#